data_AF-A0A3D5W7K2-F1
#
_entry.id   AF-A0A3D5W7K2-F1
#
_cell.length_a   1.000
_cell.length_b   1.000
_cell.length_c   1.000
_cell.angle_alpha   90.00
_cell.angle_beta   90.00
_cell.angle_gamma   90.00
#
_symmetry.space_group_name_H-M   'P 1'
#
loop_
_entity.id
_entity.type
_entity.pdbx_description
1 polymer ?
#
loop_
_entity_poly.entity_id
_entity_poly.type
_entity_poly.pdbx_seq_one_letter_code
_entity_poly.pdbx_strand_id
1 'polypeptide(L)'
;DIAIVTDGRPVISAKATVIGEWRPMVEAVRVFSLGLGGDSEVRFQGGVGLAIGPRRVIPMSLLVHRYPAVLETLEQRADLPVSPRSNRFAVALFAEASQKRLFSAEQTAAWERLQEGPLDIESLSQADRPITRAVARLVRDGIAIYSGFTPTDAAHVLGKTDHWSVRAAELAAVAWAKQMRQVYGWGKFDQGDPTGPSLAVEEHMVQTICAALVSACLATDPGGTHHTERERTARLFSDWISGKSAIDGGLFTLKLDTMRSLVAVGAPAALYYPRVAQNFNIPLSVPDHSSVANAVGAVASSIVQRAQVTVTQPAQGIFRVFAPSGPADYNELEQALVKAGELASQLARGKAHSAGAEELHIAVERDLDCVDDPDSAAIVFFEGRIRATATGRPALTDLSCETGLLNASTGVKSRASQASDTD
;
A
#
# COMPACT_ATOMS: atom_id res chain seq x y z
N ASP A 1 -2.33 0.11 0.81
CA ASP A 1 -2.68 1.52 0.61
C ASP A 1 -4.18 1.72 0.70
N ILE A 2 -4.62 2.85 1.22
CA ILE A 2 -6.04 3.22 1.37
C ILE A 2 -6.20 4.61 0.78
N ALA A 3 -7.15 4.77 -0.14
CA ALA A 3 -7.53 6.06 -0.72
C ALA A 3 -9.04 6.27 -0.54
N ILE A 4 -9.44 7.53 -0.41
CA ILE A 4 -10.86 7.91 -0.28
C ILE A 4 -11.29 8.62 -1.56
N VAL A 5 -12.35 8.11 -2.18
CA VAL A 5 -12.97 8.67 -3.40
C VAL A 5 -14.37 9.16 -3.04
N THR A 6 -14.67 10.41 -3.42
CA THR A 6 -15.98 11.06 -3.24
C THR A 6 -16.37 11.68 -4.57
N ASP A 7 -17.62 11.47 -5.00
CA ASP A 7 -18.16 12.01 -6.27
C ASP A 7 -17.30 11.68 -7.51
N GLY A 8 -16.79 10.45 -7.57
CA GLY A 8 -15.93 9.96 -8.65
C GLY A 8 -14.53 10.57 -8.68
N ARG A 9 -14.15 11.37 -7.67
CA ARG A 9 -12.84 12.03 -7.59
C ARG A 9 -12.08 11.59 -6.33
N PRO A 10 -10.78 11.28 -6.43
CA PRO A 10 -9.95 11.09 -5.25
C PRO A 10 -9.84 12.41 -4.49
N VAL A 11 -9.80 12.36 -3.16
CA VAL A 11 -9.51 13.54 -2.35
C VAL A 11 -8.04 13.94 -2.57
N ILE A 12 -7.81 15.13 -3.12
CA ILE A 12 -6.48 15.70 -3.37
C ILE A 12 -6.24 16.80 -2.34
N SER A 13 -5.09 16.76 -1.67
CA SER A 13 -4.75 17.80 -0.70
C SER A 13 -3.25 17.96 -0.56
N ALA A 14 -2.76 19.17 -0.80
CA ALA A 14 -1.38 19.58 -0.50
C ALA A 14 -1.10 19.60 1.02
N LYS A 15 -2.12 19.82 1.86
CA LYS A 15 -1.97 19.88 3.33
C LYS A 15 -2.08 18.52 4.02
N ALA A 16 -2.70 17.51 3.37
CA ALA A 16 -3.08 16.25 4.00
C ALA A 16 -2.48 14.98 3.37
N THR A 17 -1.59 15.12 2.38
CA THR A 17 -0.81 13.97 1.90
C THR A 17 0.24 13.62 2.95
N VAL A 18 0.16 12.40 3.48
CA VAL A 18 1.12 11.87 4.45
C VAL A 18 1.59 10.51 3.94
N ILE A 19 2.85 10.41 3.55
CA ILE A 19 3.48 9.16 3.15
C ILE A 19 4.32 8.68 4.33
N GLY A 20 3.80 7.74 5.11
CA GLY A 20 4.39 7.35 6.39
C GLY A 20 4.32 8.50 7.40
N GLU A 21 5.46 9.11 7.73
CA GLU A 21 5.54 10.29 8.62
C GLU A 21 5.79 11.61 7.84
N TRP A 22 6.01 11.52 6.53
CA TRP A 22 6.45 12.65 5.70
C TRP A 22 5.29 13.36 5.02
N ARG A 23 5.33 14.70 5.02
CA ARG A 23 4.37 15.57 4.32
C ARG A 23 5.03 16.17 3.07
N PRO A 24 4.84 15.58 1.87
CA PRO A 24 5.37 16.18 0.65
C PRO A 24 4.69 17.52 0.34
N MET A 25 5.44 18.48 -0.21
CA MET A 25 4.93 19.80 -0.63
C MET A 25 4.26 19.78 -2.03
N VAL A 26 3.85 18.60 -2.49
CA VAL A 26 3.26 18.40 -3.83
C VAL A 26 1.78 18.02 -3.66
N GLU A 27 0.92 18.56 -4.52
CA GLU A 27 -0.46 18.08 -4.61
C GLU A 27 -0.46 16.60 -5.02
N ALA A 28 -0.88 15.73 -4.11
CA ALA A 28 -1.02 14.30 -4.38
C ALA A 28 -2.40 13.80 -3.96
N VAL A 29 -2.76 12.63 -4.51
CA VAL A 29 -3.90 11.87 -4.00
C VAL A 29 -3.60 11.52 -2.55
N ARG A 30 -4.59 11.76 -1.69
CA ARG A 30 -4.49 11.38 -0.29
C ARG A 30 -4.51 9.86 -0.16
N VAL A 31 -3.34 9.28 0.07
CA VAL A 31 -3.15 7.85 0.29
C VAL A 31 -2.63 7.62 1.71
N PHE A 32 -3.22 6.65 2.40
CA PHE A 32 -2.72 6.13 3.66
C PHE A 32 -2.06 4.78 3.41
N SER A 33 -0.77 4.68 3.73
CA SER A 33 0.01 3.47 3.55
C SER A 33 0.29 2.82 4.88
N LEU A 34 0.10 1.50 4.93
CA LEU A 34 0.44 0.66 6.06
C LEU A 34 1.42 -0.41 5.56
N GLY A 35 2.51 -0.63 6.30
CA GLY A 35 3.52 -1.66 6.01
C GLY A 35 3.07 -3.09 6.32
N LEU A 36 1.86 -3.45 5.88
CA LEU A 36 1.21 -4.75 6.11
C LEU A 36 0.95 -5.43 4.76
N GLY A 37 1.39 -6.68 4.63
CA GLY A 37 1.18 -7.47 3.42
C GLY A 37 1.40 -8.96 3.64
N GLY A 38 1.17 -9.75 2.59
CA GLY A 38 1.33 -11.21 2.62
C GLY A 38 2.73 -11.67 3.00
N ASP A 39 3.75 -10.89 2.64
CA ASP A 39 5.16 -11.21 2.85
C ASP A 39 5.76 -10.51 4.10
N SER A 40 4.92 -9.90 4.93
CA SER A 40 5.38 -9.24 6.15
C SER A 40 5.84 -10.27 7.17
N GLU A 41 6.97 -10.01 7.82
CA GLU A 41 7.54 -10.89 8.85
C GLU A 41 6.60 -11.00 10.05
N VAL A 42 6.15 -12.21 10.38
CA VAL A 42 5.43 -12.49 11.63
C VAL A 42 6.46 -12.66 12.75
N ARG A 43 6.44 -11.76 13.73
CA ARG A 43 7.43 -11.70 14.80
C ARG A 43 6.81 -11.45 16.17
N PHE A 44 7.61 -11.71 17.19
CA PHE A 44 7.31 -11.27 18.55
C PHE A 44 7.72 -9.80 18.74
N GLN A 45 6.90 -9.06 19.49
CA GLN A 45 7.17 -7.71 19.96
C GLN A 45 6.91 -7.63 21.46
N GLY A 46 7.94 -7.30 22.25
CA GLY A 46 7.83 -7.17 23.70
C GLY A 46 6.73 -6.20 24.11
N GLY A 47 5.91 -6.60 25.10
CA GLY A 47 4.76 -5.84 25.58
C GLY A 47 3.51 -5.86 24.68
N VAL A 48 3.62 -6.35 23.44
CA VAL A 48 2.51 -6.42 22.47
C VAL A 48 2.14 -7.87 22.14
N GLY A 49 3.13 -8.77 22.11
CA GLY A 49 2.94 -10.16 21.68
C GLY A 49 3.20 -10.31 20.19
N LEU A 50 2.16 -10.63 19.42
CA LEU A 50 2.22 -10.79 17.98
C LEU A 50 2.35 -9.42 17.28
N ALA A 51 3.31 -9.32 16.35
CA ALA A 51 3.43 -8.20 15.43
C ALA A 51 3.73 -8.70 14.01
N ILE A 52 3.21 -7.99 13.01
CA ILE A 52 3.43 -8.28 11.59
C ILE A 52 4.11 -7.09 10.93
N GLY A 53 5.25 -7.32 10.27
CA GLY A 53 6.08 -6.26 9.67
C GLY A 53 6.90 -5.47 10.71
N PRO A 54 7.53 -4.35 10.33
CA PRO A 54 7.49 -3.70 9.01
C PRO A 54 8.42 -4.36 7.98
N ARG A 55 9.23 -5.33 8.39
CA ARG A 55 10.15 -6.04 7.48
C ARG A 55 9.38 -6.99 6.57
N ARG A 56 9.82 -7.05 5.32
CA ARG A 56 9.42 -8.07 4.35
C ARG A 56 10.41 -9.23 4.39
N VAL A 57 9.89 -10.45 4.32
CA VAL A 57 10.68 -11.70 4.22
C VAL A 57 10.08 -12.58 3.12
N ILE A 58 10.82 -13.57 2.65
CA ILE A 58 10.28 -14.59 1.73
C ILE A 58 9.41 -15.56 2.53
N PRO A 59 8.13 -15.78 2.16
CA PRO A 59 7.30 -16.83 2.74
C PRO A 59 7.96 -18.21 2.61
N MET A 60 7.87 -19.05 3.63
CA MET A 60 8.49 -20.39 3.59
C MET A 60 7.89 -21.28 2.51
N SER A 61 6.58 -21.16 2.26
CA SER A 61 5.87 -21.78 1.14
C SER A 61 6.50 -21.45 -0.22
N LEU A 62 6.78 -20.16 -0.47
CA LEU A 62 7.45 -19.69 -1.68
C LEU A 62 8.90 -20.17 -1.76
N LEU A 63 9.63 -20.12 -0.64
CA LEU A 63 11.03 -20.53 -0.60
C LEU A 63 11.18 -21.99 -1.06
N VAL A 64 10.39 -22.89 -0.47
CA VAL A 64 10.43 -24.32 -0.82
C VAL A 64 9.89 -24.57 -2.23
N HIS A 65 8.89 -23.82 -2.68
CA HIS A 65 8.42 -23.91 -4.06
C HIS A 65 9.54 -23.60 -5.07
N ARG A 66 10.41 -22.63 -4.78
CA ARG A 66 11.56 -22.30 -5.64
C ARG A 66 12.78 -23.20 -5.42
N TYR A 67 12.98 -23.67 -4.20
CA TYR A 67 14.13 -24.49 -3.80
C TYR A 67 13.64 -25.74 -3.05
N PRO A 68 13.17 -26.79 -3.76
CA PRO A 68 12.55 -27.95 -3.13
C PRO A 68 13.43 -28.66 -2.10
N ALA A 69 14.76 -28.64 -2.28
CA ALA A 69 15.73 -29.22 -1.35
C ALA A 69 15.67 -28.62 0.07
N VAL A 70 15.16 -27.39 0.22
CA VAL A 70 14.98 -26.75 1.53
C VAL A 70 13.95 -27.49 2.39
N LEU A 71 13.00 -28.21 1.78
CA LEU A 71 11.97 -28.95 2.51
C LEU A 71 12.58 -29.99 3.45
N GLU A 72 13.56 -30.76 2.97
CA GLU A 72 14.23 -31.77 3.78
C GLU A 72 14.92 -31.14 4.99
N THR A 73 15.55 -29.97 4.80
CA THR A 73 16.15 -29.21 5.91
C THR A 73 15.09 -28.78 6.93
N LEU A 74 13.91 -28.34 6.50
CA LEU A 74 12.82 -27.97 7.42
C LEU A 74 12.30 -29.16 8.22
N GLU A 75 12.14 -30.31 7.57
CA GLU A 75 11.67 -31.54 8.19
C GLU A 75 12.65 -32.04 9.25
N GLN A 76 13.95 -32.09 8.92
CA GLN A 76 15.00 -32.45 9.87
C GLN A 76 15.04 -31.50 11.09
N ARG A 77 14.68 -30.22 10.90
CA ARG A 77 14.68 -29.21 11.97
C ARG A 77 13.45 -29.22 12.85
N ALA A 78 12.35 -29.85 12.42
CA ALA A 78 11.07 -29.82 13.16
C ALA A 78 11.23 -30.35 14.60
N ASP A 79 12.06 -31.40 14.75
CA ASP A 79 12.29 -32.07 16.03
C ASP A 79 13.39 -31.43 16.89
N LEU A 80 14.24 -30.58 16.31
CA LEU A 80 15.35 -29.96 17.03
C LEU A 80 14.89 -28.82 17.97
N PRO A 81 15.68 -28.47 19.00
CA PRO A 81 15.44 -27.28 19.81
C PRO A 81 15.36 -26.01 18.95
N VAL A 82 14.44 -25.12 19.30
CA VAL A 82 14.25 -23.87 18.55
C VAL A 82 15.17 -22.76 19.04
N SER A 83 15.62 -21.95 18.11
CA SER A 83 16.36 -20.71 18.33
C SER A 83 15.62 -19.54 17.64
N PRO A 84 16.02 -18.29 17.89
CA PRO A 84 15.54 -17.12 17.13
C PRO A 84 15.74 -17.19 15.60
N ARG A 85 16.51 -18.16 15.10
CA ARG A 85 16.88 -18.34 13.69
C ARG A 85 16.31 -19.62 13.07
N SER A 86 15.55 -20.43 13.83
CA SER A 86 15.01 -21.72 13.35
C SER A 86 14.15 -21.64 12.09
N ASN A 87 13.57 -20.47 11.80
CA ASN A 87 12.77 -20.18 10.60
C ASN A 87 13.46 -19.17 9.66
N ARG A 88 14.79 -19.18 9.55
CA ARG A 88 15.52 -18.21 8.72
C ARG A 88 16.49 -18.87 7.76
N PHE A 89 16.20 -18.69 6.48
CA PHE A 89 17.15 -18.86 5.38
C PHE A 89 17.49 -17.49 4.80
N ALA A 90 18.68 -17.32 4.23
CA ALA A 90 18.98 -16.15 3.40
C ALA A 90 19.03 -16.53 1.93
N VAL A 91 18.51 -15.66 1.08
CA VAL A 91 18.51 -15.79 -0.38
C VAL A 91 19.06 -14.51 -0.99
N ALA A 92 19.85 -14.64 -2.06
CA ALA A 92 20.29 -13.49 -2.84
C ALA A 92 19.09 -12.78 -3.50
N LEU A 93 19.09 -11.44 -3.47
CA LEU A 93 18.18 -10.62 -4.26
C LEU A 93 18.88 -10.15 -5.53
N PHE A 94 19.70 -9.13 -5.39
CA PHE A 94 20.41 -8.49 -6.48
C PHE A 94 21.54 -7.64 -5.92
N ALA A 95 22.65 -7.53 -6.66
CA ALA A 95 23.75 -6.63 -6.34
C ALA A 95 24.28 -6.01 -7.63
N GLU A 96 24.35 -4.68 -7.68
CA GLU A 96 24.98 -3.94 -8.77
C GLU A 96 26.50 -4.11 -8.76
N ALA A 97 27.13 -3.88 -9.91
CA ALA A 97 28.59 -3.92 -10.03
C ALA A 97 29.29 -2.91 -9.10
N SER A 98 28.67 -1.75 -8.87
CA SER A 98 29.13 -0.72 -7.92
C SER A 98 29.16 -1.25 -6.49
N GLN A 99 28.08 -1.91 -6.06
CA GLN A 99 27.93 -2.49 -4.73
C GLN A 99 28.92 -3.64 -4.50
N LYS A 100 29.07 -4.53 -5.49
CA LYS A 100 29.99 -5.68 -5.42
C LYS A 100 31.46 -5.26 -5.21
N ARG A 101 31.87 -4.10 -5.75
CA ARG A 101 33.23 -3.57 -5.54
C ARG A 101 33.50 -3.14 -4.10
N LEU A 102 32.47 -2.88 -3.32
CA LEU A 102 32.56 -2.45 -1.92
C LEU A 102 32.51 -3.63 -0.94
N PHE A 103 32.37 -4.87 -1.42
CA PHE A 103 32.29 -6.04 -0.56
C PHE A 103 33.64 -6.31 0.13
N SER A 104 33.59 -6.61 1.42
CA SER A 104 34.72 -7.26 2.10
C SER A 104 34.93 -8.67 1.55
N ALA A 105 36.09 -9.28 1.84
CA ALA A 105 36.37 -10.65 1.44
C ALA A 105 35.28 -11.64 1.94
N GLU A 106 34.78 -11.44 3.15
CA GLU A 106 33.70 -12.25 3.72
C GLU A 106 32.34 -11.97 3.05
N GLN A 107 32.07 -10.73 2.64
CA GLN A 107 30.84 -10.40 1.89
C GLN A 107 30.85 -11.01 0.48
N THR A 108 32.01 -11.03 -0.18
CA THR A 108 32.17 -11.71 -1.47
C THR A 108 31.93 -13.21 -1.32
N ALA A 109 32.57 -13.87 -0.35
CA ALA A 109 32.38 -15.29 -0.10
C ALA A 109 30.93 -15.63 0.32
N ALA A 110 30.30 -14.78 1.14
CA ALA A 110 28.89 -14.93 1.49
C ALA A 110 27.97 -14.79 0.27
N TRP A 111 28.25 -13.81 -0.61
CA TRP A 111 27.51 -13.59 -1.85
C TRP A 111 27.63 -14.78 -2.80
N GLU A 112 28.83 -15.33 -2.97
CA GLU A 112 29.08 -16.53 -3.79
C GLU A 112 28.26 -17.73 -3.29
N ARG A 113 28.29 -18.04 -1.99
CA ARG A 113 27.46 -19.11 -1.41
C ARG A 113 25.95 -18.86 -1.60
N LEU A 114 25.50 -17.59 -1.52
CA LEU A 114 24.10 -17.23 -1.77
C LEU A 114 23.69 -17.37 -3.24
N GLN A 115 24.64 -17.40 -4.20
CA GLN A 115 24.34 -17.68 -5.60
C GLN A 115 24.06 -19.17 -5.84
N GLU A 116 24.64 -20.05 -5.02
CA GLU A 116 24.44 -21.51 -5.13
C GLU A 116 23.06 -21.93 -4.59
N GLY A 117 22.52 -21.22 -3.60
CA GLY A 117 21.18 -21.46 -3.09
C GLY A 117 20.89 -20.80 -1.74
N PRO A 118 19.72 -21.09 -1.15
CA PRO A 118 19.36 -20.59 0.17
C PRO A 118 20.29 -21.11 1.26
N LEU A 119 20.77 -20.22 2.13
CA LEU A 119 21.62 -20.59 3.25
C LEU A 119 20.80 -20.69 4.55
N ASP A 120 20.81 -21.85 5.19
CA ASP A 120 20.27 -22.03 6.55
C ASP A 120 21.12 -21.24 7.56
N ILE A 121 20.52 -20.19 8.12
CA ILE A 121 21.23 -19.26 9.01
C ILE A 121 21.57 -19.89 10.35
N GLU A 122 20.78 -20.84 10.83
CA GLU A 122 21.09 -21.52 12.10
C GLU A 122 22.31 -22.42 11.91
N SER A 123 22.32 -23.26 10.88
CA SER A 123 23.48 -24.13 10.56
C SER A 123 24.74 -23.33 10.23
N LEU A 124 24.61 -22.29 9.40
CA LEU A 124 25.72 -21.41 9.04
C LEU A 124 26.33 -20.70 10.26
N SER A 125 25.52 -20.34 11.26
CA SER A 125 26.02 -19.67 12.45
C SER A 125 26.84 -20.54 13.39
N GLN A 126 26.63 -21.85 13.33
CA GLN A 126 27.37 -22.83 14.12
C GLN A 126 28.70 -23.16 13.42
N ALA A 127 28.67 -23.27 12.08
CA ALA A 127 29.85 -23.59 11.28
C ALA A 127 30.77 -22.38 11.02
N ASP A 128 30.21 -21.21 10.69
CA ASP A 128 30.95 -20.08 10.11
C ASP A 128 30.34 -18.73 10.54
N ARG A 129 30.74 -18.27 11.73
CA ARG A 129 30.29 -16.99 12.31
C ARG A 129 30.67 -15.77 11.47
N PRO A 130 31.89 -15.66 10.90
CA PRO A 130 32.25 -14.56 9.99
C PRO A 130 31.31 -14.45 8.80
N ILE A 131 31.05 -15.55 8.08
CA ILE A 131 30.14 -15.54 6.93
C ILE A 131 28.71 -15.22 7.35
N THR A 132 28.24 -15.74 8.50
CA THR A 132 26.92 -15.40 9.04
C THR A 132 26.76 -13.89 9.26
N ARG A 133 27.78 -13.22 9.79
CA ARG A 133 27.78 -11.75 9.98
C ARG A 133 27.81 -11.02 8.64
N ALA A 134 28.53 -11.54 7.64
CA ALA A 134 28.55 -10.99 6.30
C ALA A 134 27.18 -11.08 5.62
N VAL A 135 26.50 -12.23 5.71
CA VAL A 135 25.11 -12.40 5.23
C VAL A 135 24.17 -11.39 5.89
N ALA A 136 24.28 -11.20 7.21
CA ALA A 136 23.45 -10.21 7.91
C ALA A 136 23.69 -8.76 7.44
N ARG A 137 24.91 -8.42 7.02
CA ARG A 137 25.22 -7.13 6.38
C ARG A 137 24.59 -7.04 5.00
N LEU A 138 24.74 -8.06 4.15
CA LEU A 138 24.12 -8.10 2.83
C LEU A 138 22.59 -7.96 2.89
N VAL A 139 21.94 -8.58 3.89
CA VAL A 139 20.49 -8.38 4.10
C VAL A 139 20.15 -6.95 4.52
N ARG A 140 20.96 -6.35 5.40
CA ARG A 140 20.78 -4.95 5.81
C ARG A 140 20.93 -3.99 4.63
N ASP A 141 21.84 -4.28 3.71
CA ASP A 141 22.12 -3.48 2.53
C ASP A 141 21.11 -3.72 1.38
N GLY A 142 20.10 -4.58 1.60
CA GLY A 142 19.08 -4.90 0.60
C GLY A 142 19.54 -5.81 -0.54
N ILE A 143 20.72 -6.41 -0.41
CA ILE A 143 21.35 -7.28 -1.42
C ILE A 143 20.89 -8.73 -1.28
N ALA A 144 20.55 -9.13 -0.06
CA ALA A 144 19.95 -10.42 0.25
C ALA A 144 18.66 -10.20 1.07
N ILE A 145 17.87 -11.26 1.24
CA ILE A 145 16.65 -11.22 2.04
C ILE A 145 16.53 -12.50 2.88
N TYR A 146 15.96 -12.36 4.07
CA TYR A 146 15.61 -13.53 4.88
C TYR A 146 14.27 -14.13 4.47
N SER A 147 14.12 -15.42 4.70
CA SER A 147 12.82 -16.06 4.81
C SER A 147 12.26 -15.97 6.24
N GLY A 148 10.97 -16.27 6.38
CA GLY A 148 10.31 -16.35 7.67
C GLY A 148 8.86 -16.82 7.54
N PHE A 149 8.21 -17.03 8.68
CA PHE A 149 6.77 -17.26 8.71
C PHE A 149 6.02 -15.96 8.40
N THR A 150 5.06 -16.02 7.49
CA THR A 150 4.35 -14.86 6.93
C THR A 150 2.82 -15.06 6.91
N PRO A 151 2.01 -14.00 6.75
CA PRO A 151 0.58 -14.15 6.47
C PRO A 151 0.28 -15.00 5.24
N THR A 152 1.14 -14.99 4.21
CA THR A 152 0.98 -15.89 3.06
C THR A 152 1.13 -17.36 3.48
N ASP A 153 2.06 -17.69 4.37
CA ASP A 153 2.17 -19.05 4.90
C ASP A 153 0.94 -19.43 5.73
N ALA A 154 0.45 -18.52 6.58
CA ALA A 154 -0.79 -18.74 7.34
C ALA A 154 -1.99 -19.01 6.41
N ALA A 155 -2.11 -18.27 5.30
CA ALA A 155 -3.16 -18.50 4.31
C ALA A 155 -3.08 -19.90 3.65
N HIS A 156 -1.86 -20.41 3.44
CA HIS A 156 -1.65 -21.77 2.94
C HIS A 156 -2.07 -22.82 3.97
N VAL A 157 -1.68 -22.66 5.23
CA VAL A 157 -2.09 -23.58 6.32
C VAL A 157 -3.62 -23.61 6.47
N LEU A 158 -4.27 -22.45 6.38
CA LEU A 158 -5.73 -22.33 6.51
C LEU A 158 -6.49 -22.79 5.25
N GLY A 159 -5.79 -23.29 4.22
CA GLY A 159 -6.40 -23.77 2.97
C GLY A 159 -7.07 -22.67 2.14
N LYS A 160 -6.72 -21.40 2.38
CA LYS A 160 -7.27 -20.26 1.63
C LYS A 160 -6.51 -20.00 0.32
N THR A 161 -5.28 -20.49 0.24
CA THR A 161 -4.44 -20.49 -0.95
C THR A 161 -3.58 -21.74 -0.99
N ASP A 162 -3.22 -22.24 -2.17
CA ASP A 162 -2.49 -23.51 -2.33
C ASP A 162 -1.46 -23.48 -3.47
N HIS A 163 -1.13 -22.29 -3.98
CA HIS A 163 -0.28 -22.12 -5.15
C HIS A 163 1.21 -22.37 -4.88
N TRP A 164 1.63 -22.45 -3.61
CA TRP A 164 2.98 -22.81 -3.18
C TRP A 164 2.97 -23.96 -2.15
N SER A 165 4.14 -24.32 -1.61
CA SER A 165 4.28 -25.49 -0.72
C SER A 165 3.53 -25.30 0.60
N VAL A 166 2.35 -25.93 0.71
CA VAL A 166 1.54 -26.01 1.93
C VAL A 166 2.34 -26.66 3.06
N ARG A 167 3.06 -27.75 2.76
CA ARG A 167 3.88 -28.46 3.75
C ARG A 167 4.94 -27.57 4.39
N ALA A 168 5.59 -26.71 3.60
CA ALA A 168 6.57 -25.77 4.12
C ALA A 168 5.93 -24.70 5.03
N ALA A 169 4.72 -24.24 4.69
CA ALA A 169 3.96 -23.31 5.52
C ALA A 169 3.56 -23.94 6.87
N GLU A 170 3.13 -25.20 6.88
CA GLU A 170 2.83 -25.95 8.11
C GLU A 170 4.06 -26.05 9.03
N LEU A 171 5.20 -26.49 8.48
CA LEU A 171 6.45 -26.62 9.23
C LEU A 171 6.89 -25.26 9.79
N ALA A 172 6.78 -24.19 9.00
CA ALA A 172 7.10 -22.84 9.42
C ALA A 172 6.19 -22.36 10.56
N ALA A 173 4.88 -22.62 10.48
CA ALA A 173 3.90 -22.28 11.51
C ALA A 173 4.19 -23.01 12.83
N VAL A 174 4.46 -24.31 12.77
CA VAL A 174 4.80 -25.14 13.94
C VAL A 174 6.12 -24.67 14.57
N ALA A 175 7.16 -24.44 13.76
CA ALA A 175 8.44 -23.94 14.25
C ALA A 175 8.30 -22.54 14.88
N TRP A 176 7.48 -21.66 14.29
CA TRP A 176 7.21 -20.33 14.83
C TRP A 176 6.46 -20.41 16.16
N ALA A 177 5.40 -21.23 16.27
CA ALA A 177 4.67 -21.44 17.51
C ALA A 177 5.56 -22.02 18.62
N LYS A 178 6.41 -22.99 18.27
CA LYS A 178 7.41 -23.56 19.19
C LYS A 178 8.39 -22.48 19.65
N GLN A 179 8.89 -21.63 18.76
CA GLN A 179 9.75 -20.48 19.08
C GLN A 179 9.05 -19.48 20.02
N MET A 180 7.79 -19.13 19.76
CA MET A 180 7.03 -18.21 20.62
C MET A 180 6.93 -18.73 22.05
N ARG A 181 6.60 -20.01 22.23
CA ARG A 181 6.47 -20.63 23.56
C ARG A 181 7.81 -20.74 24.29
N GLN A 182 8.84 -21.28 23.61
CA GLN A 182 10.09 -21.68 24.28
C GLN A 182 11.10 -20.55 24.42
N VAL A 183 11.13 -19.60 23.49
CA VAL A 183 12.11 -18.51 23.49
C VAL A 183 11.54 -17.24 24.10
N TYR A 184 10.27 -16.93 23.83
CA TYR A 184 9.64 -15.67 24.24
C TYR A 184 8.59 -15.84 25.35
N GLY A 185 8.22 -17.07 25.72
CA GLY A 185 7.19 -17.33 26.73
C GLY A 185 5.80 -16.84 26.33
N TRP A 186 5.51 -16.74 25.03
CA TRP A 186 4.27 -16.19 24.49
C TRP A 186 3.48 -17.20 23.66
N GLY A 187 2.15 -17.07 23.68
CA GLY A 187 1.22 -17.90 22.91
C GLY A 187 0.86 -19.20 23.63
N LYS A 188 -0.42 -19.59 23.54
CA LYS A 188 -0.94 -20.88 24.03
C LYS A 188 -1.35 -21.76 22.85
N PHE A 189 -0.38 -22.02 21.96
CA PHE A 189 -0.58 -22.89 20.82
C PHE A 189 -0.31 -24.34 21.21
N ASP A 190 -1.09 -25.28 20.68
CA ASP A 190 -0.86 -26.69 20.89
C ASP A 190 0.45 -27.16 20.23
N GLN A 191 1.00 -28.26 20.73
CA GLN A 191 2.24 -28.81 20.19
C GLN A 191 1.96 -29.45 18.82
N GLY A 192 2.73 -29.05 17.80
CA GLY A 192 2.59 -29.57 16.44
C GLY A 192 1.39 -29.01 15.67
N ASP A 193 0.64 -28.05 16.23
CA ASP A 193 -0.50 -27.42 15.55
C ASP A 193 -0.06 -26.24 14.66
N PRO A 194 -0.21 -26.33 13.32
CA PRO A 194 0.03 -25.21 12.42
C PRO A 194 -1.17 -24.25 12.36
N THR A 195 -2.38 -24.69 12.71
CA THR A 195 -3.64 -23.95 12.50
C THR A 195 -3.79 -22.81 13.50
N GLY A 196 -3.57 -23.06 14.80
CA GLY A 196 -3.65 -22.06 15.85
C GLY A 196 -2.81 -20.79 15.61
N PRO A 197 -1.49 -20.88 15.35
CA PRO A 197 -0.70 -19.70 15.03
C PRO A 197 -1.15 -19.03 13.72
N SER A 198 -1.62 -19.78 12.73
CA SER A 198 -2.09 -19.25 11.45
C SER A 198 -3.40 -18.45 11.60
N LEU A 199 -4.34 -18.95 12.41
CA LEU A 199 -5.56 -18.21 12.80
C LEU A 199 -5.22 -16.92 13.56
N ALA A 200 -4.25 -16.97 14.47
CA ALA A 200 -3.81 -15.78 15.20
C ALA A 200 -3.22 -14.70 14.27
N VAL A 201 -2.46 -15.11 13.24
CA VAL A 201 -1.92 -14.20 12.21
C VAL A 201 -3.03 -13.58 11.37
N GLU A 202 -3.98 -14.39 10.88
CA GLU A 202 -5.14 -13.89 10.13
C GLU A 202 -5.97 -12.90 10.95
N GLU A 203 -6.29 -13.23 12.19
CA GLU A 203 -7.07 -12.37 13.07
C GLU A 203 -6.35 -11.03 13.31
N HIS A 204 -5.03 -11.06 13.49
CA HIS A 204 -4.21 -9.84 13.62
C HIS A 204 -4.18 -9.01 12.33
N MET A 205 -4.10 -9.65 11.16
CA MET A 205 -4.19 -8.97 9.86
C MET A 205 -5.53 -8.23 9.72
N VAL A 206 -6.65 -8.93 9.96
CA VAL A 206 -8.00 -8.35 9.87
C VAL A 206 -8.15 -7.16 10.83
N GLN A 207 -7.71 -7.30 12.08
CA GLN A 207 -7.78 -6.22 13.07
C GLN A 207 -6.95 -5.01 12.68
N THR A 208 -5.75 -5.24 12.15
CA THR A 208 -4.86 -4.16 11.75
C THR A 208 -5.40 -3.43 10.52
N ILE A 209 -6.00 -4.14 9.56
CA ILE A 209 -6.71 -3.55 8.42
C ILE A 209 -7.91 -2.72 8.94
N CYS A 210 -8.68 -3.23 9.89
CA CYS A 210 -9.81 -2.51 10.47
C CYS A 210 -9.38 -1.20 11.14
N ALA A 211 -8.36 -1.26 11.99
CA ALA A 211 -7.80 -0.07 12.64
C ALA A 211 -7.23 0.94 11.62
N ALA A 212 -6.62 0.46 10.52
CA ALA A 212 -6.10 1.32 9.47
C ALA A 212 -7.21 2.05 8.70
N LEU A 213 -8.33 1.38 8.41
CA LEU A 213 -9.49 2.00 7.78
C LEU A 213 -10.09 3.11 8.66
N VAL A 214 -10.29 2.82 9.96
CA VAL A 214 -10.78 3.83 10.90
C VAL A 214 -9.80 5.00 11.02
N SER A 215 -8.50 4.73 11.10
CA SER A 215 -7.46 5.77 11.15
C SER A 215 -7.47 6.66 9.90
N ALA A 216 -7.66 6.07 8.72
CA ALA A 216 -7.80 6.81 7.45
C ALA A 216 -9.04 7.72 7.45
N CYS A 217 -10.17 7.24 7.98
CA CYS A 217 -11.38 8.05 8.17
C CYS A 217 -11.17 9.19 9.18
N LEU A 218 -10.62 8.92 10.36
CA LEU A 218 -10.39 9.96 11.37
C LEU A 218 -9.44 11.06 10.88
N ALA A 219 -8.50 10.70 10.02
CA ALA A 219 -7.59 11.67 9.45
C ALA A 219 -8.29 12.68 8.50
N THR A 220 -9.52 12.44 8.04
CA THR A 220 -10.28 13.42 7.25
C THR A 220 -10.76 14.63 8.05
N ASP A 221 -10.67 14.58 9.39
CA ASP A 221 -11.02 15.70 10.26
C ASP A 221 -10.08 16.92 10.04
N PRO A 222 -10.61 18.10 9.66
CA PRO A 222 -9.85 19.34 9.51
C PRO A 222 -9.21 19.83 10.82
N GLY A 223 -9.77 19.47 11.97
CA GLY A 223 -9.26 19.82 13.31
C GLY A 223 -8.27 18.80 13.89
N GLY A 224 -7.80 17.86 13.08
CA GLY A 224 -7.20 16.60 13.50
C GLY A 224 -6.08 16.68 14.55
N THR A 225 -6.15 15.74 15.49
CA THR A 225 -5.24 15.52 16.61
C THR A 225 -3.89 14.91 16.20
N HIS A 226 -2.93 14.87 17.14
CA HIS A 226 -1.60 14.28 16.93
C HIS A 226 -1.71 12.80 16.49
N HIS A 227 -0.75 12.33 15.69
CA HIS A 227 -0.74 10.98 15.09
C HIS A 227 -1.00 9.85 16.10
N THR A 228 -0.35 9.91 17.26
CA THR A 228 -0.46 8.91 18.33
C THR A 228 -1.85 8.83 18.96
N GLU A 229 -2.52 9.97 19.13
CA GLU A 229 -3.89 10.02 19.66
C GLU A 229 -4.90 9.44 18.67
N ARG A 230 -4.71 9.76 17.38
CA ARG A 230 -5.50 9.19 16.29
C ARG A 230 -5.34 7.68 16.20
N GLU A 231 -4.13 7.14 16.29
CA GLU A 231 -3.92 5.69 16.28
C GLU A 231 -4.58 4.98 17.46
N ARG A 232 -4.49 5.55 18.67
CA ARG A 232 -5.18 5.01 19.85
C ARG A 232 -6.69 5.03 19.67
N THR A 233 -7.23 6.15 19.20
CA THR A 233 -8.68 6.30 18.94
C THR A 233 -9.14 5.32 17.87
N ALA A 234 -8.38 5.17 16.78
CA ALA A 234 -8.69 4.25 15.70
C ALA A 234 -8.73 2.78 16.18
N ARG A 235 -7.82 2.38 17.06
CA ARG A 235 -7.84 1.03 17.67
C ARG A 235 -9.10 0.82 18.51
N LEU A 236 -9.42 1.76 19.40
CA LEU A 236 -10.62 1.67 20.25
C LEU A 236 -11.90 1.58 19.41
N PHE A 237 -12.05 2.47 18.42
CA PHE A 237 -13.21 2.48 17.54
C PHE A 237 -13.29 1.22 16.68
N SER A 238 -12.16 0.73 16.16
CA SER A 238 -12.12 -0.55 15.43
C SER A 238 -12.56 -1.72 16.30
N ASP A 239 -12.11 -1.80 17.56
CA ASP A 239 -12.50 -2.87 18.48
C ASP A 239 -13.99 -2.82 18.85
N TRP A 240 -14.55 -1.61 18.97
CA TRP A 240 -15.99 -1.43 19.23
C TRP A 240 -16.84 -1.76 18.01
N ILE A 241 -16.45 -1.31 16.82
CA ILE A 241 -17.24 -1.58 15.60
C ILE A 241 -17.18 -3.07 15.24
N SER A 242 -16.01 -3.70 15.36
CA SER A 242 -15.84 -5.13 15.07
C SER A 242 -16.44 -6.06 16.15
N GLY A 243 -17.02 -5.52 17.23
CA GLY A 243 -17.67 -6.29 18.28
C GLY A 243 -16.72 -7.04 19.21
N LYS A 244 -15.42 -6.70 19.19
CA LYS A 244 -14.39 -7.33 20.03
C LYS A 244 -14.42 -6.83 21.47
N SER A 245 -14.87 -5.59 21.66
CA SER A 245 -15.19 -5.02 22.97
C SER A 245 -16.62 -4.49 22.92
N ALA A 246 -17.48 -5.01 23.80
CA ALA A 246 -18.86 -4.54 23.91
C ALA A 246 -18.90 -3.31 24.82
N ILE A 247 -19.46 -2.21 24.31
CA ILE A 247 -19.95 -1.14 25.17
C ILE A 247 -21.33 -1.58 25.67
N ASP A 248 -21.51 -1.54 26.99
CA ASP A 248 -22.70 -1.98 27.75
C ASP A 248 -23.99 -2.12 26.92
N GLY A 249 -24.43 -3.38 26.73
CA GLY A 249 -25.82 -3.75 26.46
C GLY A 249 -26.55 -3.08 25.27
N GLY A 250 -25.84 -2.45 24.33
CA GLY A 250 -26.45 -1.72 23.22
C GLY A 250 -26.79 -0.25 23.50
N LEU A 251 -26.25 0.34 24.57
CA LEU A 251 -26.42 1.79 24.86
C LEU A 251 -25.72 2.69 23.85
N PHE A 252 -24.66 2.18 23.21
CA PHE A 252 -23.86 2.92 22.25
C PHE A 252 -23.46 2.00 21.09
N THR A 253 -23.55 2.52 19.87
CA THR A 253 -23.16 1.77 18.67
C THR A 253 -22.44 2.72 17.72
N LEU A 254 -21.26 2.31 17.27
CA LEU A 254 -20.49 3.01 16.24
C LEU A 254 -20.61 2.23 14.93
N LYS A 255 -20.99 2.90 13.85
CA LYS A 255 -21.10 2.31 12.51
C LYS A 255 -20.41 3.20 11.50
N LEU A 256 -19.83 2.60 10.46
CA LEU A 256 -19.40 3.33 9.28
C LEU A 256 -20.62 3.65 8.40
N ASP A 257 -20.49 4.68 7.58
CA ASP A 257 -21.52 5.09 6.63
C ASP A 257 -21.76 3.98 5.60
N THR A 258 -22.98 3.44 5.57
CA THR A 258 -23.39 2.34 4.68
C THR A 258 -23.58 2.81 3.23
N MET A 259 -23.61 4.12 2.97
CA MET A 259 -23.63 4.68 1.62
C MET A 259 -22.25 4.60 0.95
N ARG A 260 -21.18 4.36 1.73
CA ARG A 260 -19.82 4.16 1.23
C ARG A 260 -19.59 2.67 0.94
N SER A 261 -18.89 2.40 -0.15
CA SER A 261 -18.45 1.03 -0.49
C SER A 261 -16.95 0.87 -0.28
N LEU A 262 -16.53 -0.27 0.27
CA LEU A 262 -15.14 -0.67 0.35
C LEU A 262 -14.74 -1.33 -0.98
N VAL A 263 -13.83 -0.72 -1.72
CA VAL A 263 -13.25 -1.33 -2.93
C VAL A 263 -11.89 -1.93 -2.57
N ALA A 264 -11.80 -3.25 -2.56
CA ALA A 264 -10.56 -3.95 -2.21
C ALA A 264 -9.81 -4.39 -3.48
N VAL A 265 -8.54 -4.03 -3.55
CA VAL A 265 -7.64 -4.37 -4.66
C VAL A 265 -6.29 -4.87 -4.16
N GLY A 266 -5.56 -5.56 -5.02
CA GLY A 266 -4.31 -6.26 -4.72
C GLY A 266 -4.51 -7.75 -4.48
N ALA A 267 -3.42 -8.51 -4.57
CA ALA A 267 -3.43 -9.97 -4.41
C ALA A 267 -4.15 -10.49 -3.14
N PRO A 268 -4.02 -9.86 -1.95
CA PRO A 268 -4.69 -10.35 -0.75
C PRO A 268 -6.13 -9.84 -0.57
N ALA A 269 -6.70 -9.13 -1.56
CA ALA A 269 -8.01 -8.50 -1.43
C ALA A 269 -9.12 -9.51 -1.09
N ALA A 270 -9.25 -10.57 -1.89
CA ALA A 270 -10.26 -11.61 -1.71
C ALA A 270 -10.08 -12.39 -0.39
N LEU A 271 -8.89 -12.37 0.19
CA LEU A 271 -8.54 -13.16 1.37
C LEU A 271 -9.05 -12.52 2.68
N TYR A 272 -8.80 -11.23 2.87
CA TYR A 272 -9.06 -10.55 4.15
C TYR A 272 -10.29 -9.64 4.12
N TYR A 273 -10.58 -9.00 2.97
CA TYR A 273 -11.59 -7.95 2.92
C TYR A 273 -13.04 -8.41 3.09
N PRO A 274 -13.45 -9.65 2.74
CA PRO A 274 -14.78 -10.14 3.09
C PRO A 274 -15.06 -10.07 4.60
N ARG A 275 -14.10 -10.48 5.43
CA ARG A 275 -14.22 -10.42 6.89
C ARG A 275 -14.18 -9.00 7.42
N VAL A 276 -13.31 -8.16 6.86
CA VAL A 276 -13.23 -6.72 7.21
C VAL A 276 -14.56 -6.01 6.91
N ALA A 277 -15.13 -6.24 5.73
CA ALA A 277 -16.41 -5.65 5.35
C ALA A 277 -17.57 -6.15 6.21
N GLN A 278 -17.58 -7.43 6.57
CA GLN A 278 -18.53 -8.00 7.51
C GLN A 278 -18.43 -7.33 8.90
N ASN A 279 -17.21 -7.14 9.42
CA ASN A 279 -16.99 -6.49 10.71
C ASN A 279 -17.52 -5.05 10.75
N PHE A 280 -17.43 -4.33 9.63
CA PHE A 280 -17.93 -2.95 9.53
C PHE A 280 -19.37 -2.82 9.03
N ASN A 281 -19.98 -3.93 8.57
CA ASN A 281 -21.27 -3.94 7.89
C ASN A 281 -21.35 -2.92 6.74
N ILE A 282 -20.33 -2.91 5.88
CA ILE A 282 -20.26 -2.04 4.69
C ILE A 282 -20.25 -2.87 3.40
N PRO A 283 -20.81 -2.35 2.29
CA PRO A 283 -20.72 -3.00 0.98
C PRO A 283 -19.27 -3.21 0.57
N LEU A 284 -18.95 -4.42 0.10
CA LEU A 284 -17.65 -4.78 -0.45
C LEU A 284 -17.73 -4.98 -1.97
N SER A 285 -16.81 -4.36 -2.69
CA SER A 285 -16.57 -4.63 -4.10
C SER A 285 -15.14 -5.12 -4.29
N VAL A 286 -14.97 -6.34 -4.78
CA VAL A 286 -13.67 -6.91 -5.19
C VAL A 286 -13.72 -7.14 -6.70
N PRO A 287 -13.00 -6.35 -7.51
CA PRO A 287 -12.96 -6.56 -8.96
C PRO A 287 -12.31 -7.90 -9.33
N ASP A 288 -12.72 -8.50 -10.45
CA ASP A 288 -12.21 -9.80 -10.94
C ASP A 288 -10.67 -9.82 -11.08
N HIS A 289 -10.11 -8.72 -11.58
CA HIS A 289 -8.66 -8.55 -11.77
C HIS A 289 -8.01 -7.72 -10.66
N SER A 290 -8.53 -7.83 -9.43
CA SER A 290 -8.04 -7.09 -8.26
C SER A 290 -6.52 -7.24 -8.05
N SER A 291 -5.93 -8.40 -8.34
CA SER A 291 -4.49 -8.68 -8.18
C SER A 291 -3.58 -7.80 -9.04
N VAL A 292 -4.08 -7.27 -10.16
CA VAL A 292 -3.33 -6.44 -11.13
C VAL A 292 -3.90 -5.02 -11.24
N ALA A 293 -4.72 -4.59 -10.28
CA ALA A 293 -5.40 -3.30 -10.31
C ALA A 293 -4.46 -2.10 -10.53
N ASN A 294 -3.23 -2.13 -10.00
CA ASN A 294 -2.25 -1.06 -10.22
C ASN A 294 -1.81 -0.95 -11.68
N ALA A 295 -1.62 -2.09 -12.36
CA ALA A 295 -1.26 -2.11 -13.78
C ALA A 295 -2.44 -1.64 -14.65
N VAL A 296 -3.65 -2.10 -14.33
CA VAL A 296 -4.88 -1.63 -14.98
C VAL A 296 -5.06 -0.13 -14.78
N GLY A 297 -4.87 0.36 -13.56
CA GLY A 297 -4.97 1.78 -13.23
C GLY A 297 -3.94 2.65 -13.95
N ALA A 298 -2.73 2.14 -14.17
CA ALA A 298 -1.71 2.86 -14.94
C ALA A 298 -2.16 3.06 -16.40
N VAL A 299 -2.70 2.02 -17.03
CA VAL A 299 -3.15 2.07 -18.44
C VAL A 299 -4.47 2.81 -18.61
N ALA A 300 -5.42 2.61 -17.69
CA ALA A 300 -6.75 3.22 -17.74
C ALA A 300 -6.81 4.63 -17.14
N SER A 301 -5.67 5.20 -16.75
CA SER A 301 -5.62 6.49 -16.09
C SER A 301 -6.10 7.61 -17.02
N SER A 302 -7.10 8.37 -16.55
CA SER A 302 -7.51 9.61 -17.21
C SER A 302 -6.50 10.70 -16.93
N ILE A 303 -6.20 11.50 -17.94
CA ILE A 303 -5.41 12.72 -17.80
C ILE A 303 -6.29 13.76 -17.13
N VAL A 304 -5.83 14.27 -15.98
CA VAL A 304 -6.49 15.35 -15.23
C VAL A 304 -5.54 16.53 -15.14
N GLN A 305 -5.94 17.67 -15.70
CA GLN A 305 -5.17 18.90 -15.65
C GLN A 305 -5.99 20.03 -15.03
N ARG A 306 -5.33 20.82 -14.18
CA ARG A 306 -5.97 21.95 -13.49
C ARG A 306 -5.30 23.27 -13.85
N ALA A 307 -6.13 24.30 -13.91
CA ALA A 307 -5.68 25.68 -13.97
C ALA A 307 -6.52 26.51 -13.00
N GLN A 308 -5.86 27.47 -12.36
CA GLN A 308 -6.50 28.41 -11.47
C GLN A 308 -6.21 29.82 -11.99
N VAL A 309 -7.24 30.65 -11.98
CA VAL A 309 -7.15 32.09 -12.26
C VAL A 309 -7.70 32.82 -11.05
N THR A 310 -6.92 33.76 -10.54
CA THR A 310 -7.31 34.58 -9.39
C THR A 310 -7.92 35.89 -9.87
N VAL A 311 -8.96 36.32 -9.16
CA VAL A 311 -9.64 37.61 -9.30
C VAL A 311 -9.49 38.35 -7.99
N THR A 312 -9.04 39.60 -8.02
CA THR A 312 -8.96 40.46 -6.82
C THR A 312 -9.68 41.78 -7.06
N GLN A 313 -9.90 42.53 -5.99
CA GLN A 313 -10.48 43.88 -6.07
C GLN A 313 -9.46 44.92 -5.58
N PRO A 314 -8.58 45.45 -6.46
CA PRO A 314 -7.58 46.45 -6.06
C PRO A 314 -8.20 47.78 -5.63
N ALA A 315 -9.36 48.13 -6.18
CA ALA A 315 -10.14 49.31 -5.81
C ALA A 315 -11.64 48.98 -5.89
N GLN A 316 -12.46 49.69 -5.12
CA GLN A 316 -13.89 49.47 -5.11
C GLN A 316 -14.47 49.64 -6.53
N GLY A 317 -15.23 48.63 -6.98
CA GLY A 317 -15.80 48.58 -8.33
C GLY A 317 -14.84 48.18 -9.46
N ILE A 318 -13.56 47.90 -9.18
CA ILE A 318 -12.59 47.39 -10.16
C ILE A 318 -12.18 45.97 -9.78
N PHE A 319 -12.46 45.01 -10.66
CA PHE A 319 -12.13 43.60 -10.48
C PHE A 319 -11.02 43.21 -11.45
N ARG A 320 -9.89 42.77 -10.92
CA ARG A 320 -8.68 42.42 -11.67
C ARG A 320 -8.56 40.91 -11.82
N VAL A 321 -8.52 40.43 -13.06
CA VAL A 321 -8.28 39.02 -13.41
C VAL A 321 -6.81 38.84 -13.79
N PHE A 322 -6.11 37.91 -13.16
CA PHE A 322 -4.71 37.61 -13.46
C PHE A 322 -4.57 36.55 -14.57
N ALA A 323 -4.45 36.98 -15.83
CA ALA A 323 -4.24 36.10 -16.97
C ALA A 323 -2.74 35.86 -17.27
N PRO A 324 -2.38 34.78 -17.98
CA PRO A 324 -0.99 34.53 -18.41
C PRO A 324 -0.40 35.63 -19.30
N SER A 325 -1.26 36.35 -20.03
CA SER A 325 -0.89 37.48 -20.88
C SER A 325 -0.73 38.81 -20.11
N GLY A 326 -1.04 38.82 -18.80
CA GLY A 326 -1.06 40.01 -17.95
C GLY A 326 -2.42 40.23 -17.26
N PRO A 327 -2.48 41.14 -16.27
CA PRO A 327 -3.73 41.45 -15.57
C PRO A 327 -4.70 42.23 -16.46
N ALA A 328 -6.01 41.95 -16.32
CA ALA A 328 -7.08 42.67 -17.00
C ALA A 328 -8.14 43.12 -15.98
N ASP A 329 -8.59 44.37 -16.10
CA ASP A 329 -9.53 44.99 -15.17
C ASP A 329 -10.94 45.03 -15.77
N TYR A 330 -11.94 44.78 -14.92
CA TYR A 330 -13.37 44.76 -15.25
C TYR A 330 -14.13 45.56 -14.21
N ASN A 331 -15.28 46.13 -14.60
CA ASN A 331 -16.09 46.98 -13.72
C ASN A 331 -17.22 46.21 -13.02
N GLU A 332 -17.43 44.95 -13.39
CA GLU A 332 -18.46 44.07 -12.81
C GLU A 332 -17.84 42.74 -12.36
N LEU A 333 -18.21 42.29 -11.15
CA LEU A 333 -17.67 41.07 -10.55
C LEU A 333 -17.99 39.85 -11.40
N GLU A 334 -19.26 39.65 -11.79
CA GLU A 334 -19.65 38.49 -12.59
C GLU A 334 -18.96 38.46 -13.95
N GLN A 335 -18.74 39.63 -14.58
CA GLN A 335 -17.97 39.70 -15.81
C GLN A 335 -16.52 39.22 -15.61
N ALA A 336 -15.88 39.64 -14.51
CA ALA A 336 -14.54 39.18 -14.15
C ALA A 336 -14.50 37.66 -13.85
N LEU A 337 -15.48 37.13 -13.12
CA LEU A 337 -15.55 35.70 -12.77
C LEU A 337 -15.82 34.81 -13.99
N VAL A 338 -16.72 35.24 -14.90
CA VAL A 338 -16.96 34.55 -16.18
C VAL A 338 -15.68 34.52 -17.00
N LYS A 339 -14.98 35.66 -17.11
CA LYS A 339 -13.74 35.70 -17.89
C LYS A 339 -12.61 34.88 -17.28
N ALA A 340 -12.47 34.91 -15.96
CA ALA A 340 -11.56 34.05 -15.23
C ALA A 340 -11.88 32.56 -15.46
N GLY A 341 -13.16 32.19 -15.51
CA GLY A 341 -13.62 30.83 -15.83
C GLY A 341 -13.28 30.38 -17.25
N GLU A 342 -13.48 31.24 -18.25
CA GLU A 342 -13.06 30.97 -19.64
C GLU A 342 -11.55 30.75 -19.73
N LEU A 343 -10.76 31.65 -19.13
CA LEU A 343 -9.30 31.57 -19.14
C LEU A 343 -8.81 30.31 -18.43
N ALA A 344 -9.34 30.01 -17.24
CA ALA A 344 -9.02 28.80 -16.51
C ALA A 344 -9.35 27.56 -17.36
N SER A 345 -10.50 27.53 -18.02
CA SER A 345 -10.93 26.43 -18.88
C SER A 345 -10.01 26.24 -20.08
N GLN A 346 -9.61 27.32 -20.75
CA GLN A 346 -8.68 27.28 -21.86
C GLN A 346 -7.30 26.76 -21.43
N LEU A 347 -6.79 27.22 -20.29
CA LEU A 347 -5.51 26.77 -19.74
C LEU A 347 -5.54 25.29 -19.34
N ALA A 348 -6.60 24.85 -18.65
CA ALA A 348 -6.77 23.46 -18.29
C ALA A 348 -6.87 22.56 -19.53
N ARG A 349 -7.62 22.99 -20.55
CA ARG A 349 -7.75 22.29 -21.84
C ARG A 349 -6.41 22.18 -22.56
N GLY A 350 -5.67 23.28 -22.68
CA GLY A 350 -4.37 23.31 -23.34
C GLY A 350 -3.37 22.36 -22.68
N LYS A 351 -3.30 22.39 -21.34
CA LYS A 351 -2.49 21.45 -20.56
C LYS A 351 -2.91 20.00 -20.79
N ALA A 352 -4.21 19.71 -20.75
CA ALA A 352 -4.72 18.35 -20.94
C ALA A 352 -4.42 17.80 -22.34
N HIS A 353 -4.58 18.64 -23.36
CA HIS A 353 -4.26 18.27 -24.74
C HIS A 353 -2.75 18.04 -24.92
N SER A 354 -1.88 18.90 -24.36
CA SER A 354 -0.43 18.68 -24.38
C SER A 354 0.02 17.42 -23.64
N ALA A 355 -0.79 16.94 -22.70
CA ALA A 355 -0.56 15.68 -21.99
C ALA A 355 -1.10 14.44 -22.74
N GLY A 356 -1.69 14.62 -23.93
CA GLY A 356 -2.16 13.53 -24.80
C GLY A 356 -3.63 13.15 -24.63
N ALA A 357 -4.45 14.01 -24.03
CA ALA A 357 -5.86 13.72 -23.81
C ALA A 357 -6.74 14.04 -25.04
N GLU A 358 -7.61 13.10 -25.39
CA GLU A 358 -8.69 13.25 -26.37
C GLU A 358 -10.06 13.23 -25.64
N GLU A 359 -11.06 13.89 -26.21
CA GLU A 359 -12.41 14.09 -25.64
C GLU A 359 -12.43 14.60 -24.18
N LEU A 360 -12.30 15.91 -24.02
CA LEU A 360 -12.17 16.56 -22.70
C LEU A 360 -13.52 17.00 -22.12
N HIS A 361 -13.79 16.57 -20.90
CA HIS A 361 -14.80 17.16 -20.02
C HIS A 361 -14.15 18.24 -19.13
N ILE A 362 -14.78 19.42 -19.02
CA ILE A 362 -14.26 20.52 -18.19
C ILE A 362 -15.30 20.86 -17.13
N ALA A 363 -14.87 20.86 -15.87
CA ALA A 363 -15.65 21.39 -14.74
C ALA A 363 -14.99 22.66 -14.21
N VAL A 364 -15.80 23.67 -13.90
CA VAL A 364 -15.35 24.95 -13.33
C VAL A 364 -15.96 25.12 -11.95
N GLU A 365 -15.11 25.39 -10.96
CA GLU A 365 -15.48 25.66 -9.57
C GLU A 365 -15.08 27.10 -9.23
N ARG A 366 -15.96 27.81 -8.50
CA ARG A 366 -15.71 29.18 -8.03
C ARG A 366 -15.57 29.15 -6.51
N ASP A 367 -14.43 29.59 -6.01
CA ASP A 367 -14.15 29.75 -4.58
C ASP A 367 -14.02 31.26 -4.32
N LEU A 368 -15.00 31.84 -3.62
CA LEU A 368 -15.09 33.28 -3.41
C LEU A 368 -14.94 33.59 -1.91
N ASP A 369 -13.97 34.44 -1.58
CA ASP A 369 -13.77 34.97 -0.24
C ASP A 369 -14.53 36.29 -0.12
N CYS A 370 -15.74 36.18 0.46
CA CYS A 370 -16.68 37.27 0.64
C CYS A 370 -17.09 37.37 2.11
N VAL A 371 -17.24 38.60 2.61
CA VAL A 371 -17.75 38.86 3.96
C VAL A 371 -18.96 39.77 3.85
N ASP A 372 -20.02 39.44 4.60
CA ASP A 372 -21.18 40.33 4.75
C ASP A 372 -20.77 41.56 5.56
N ASP A 373 -21.08 42.76 5.05
CA ASP A 373 -20.87 43.99 5.80
C ASP A 373 -21.88 44.07 6.96
N PRO A 374 -21.43 44.15 8.23
CA PRO A 374 -22.35 44.26 9.36
C PRO A 374 -23.15 45.57 9.38
N ASP A 375 -22.67 46.61 8.69
CA ASP A 375 -23.27 47.95 8.68
C ASP A 375 -24.03 48.28 7.38
N SER A 376 -24.02 47.39 6.38
CA SER A 376 -24.77 47.55 5.13
C SER A 376 -25.21 46.22 4.49
N ALA A 377 -26.18 46.24 3.58
CA ALA A 377 -26.58 45.03 2.85
C ALA A 377 -25.57 44.61 1.73
N ALA A 378 -24.36 45.17 1.73
CA ALA A 378 -23.36 44.92 0.70
C ALA A 378 -22.45 43.74 1.08
N ILE A 379 -22.12 42.91 0.09
CA ILE A 379 -21.14 41.84 0.23
C ILE A 379 -19.76 42.40 -0.17
N VAL A 380 -18.79 42.34 0.74
CA VAL A 380 -17.41 42.78 0.47
C VAL A 380 -16.64 41.60 -0.12
N PHE A 381 -16.20 41.75 -1.37
CA PHE A 381 -15.40 40.76 -2.09
C PHE A 381 -13.90 41.03 -1.89
N PHE A 382 -13.14 40.02 -1.42
CA PHE A 382 -11.69 40.14 -1.23
C PHE A 382 -10.91 39.45 -2.35
N GLU A 383 -11.19 38.16 -2.57
CA GLU A 383 -10.51 37.33 -3.55
C GLU A 383 -11.48 36.31 -4.14
N GLY A 384 -11.36 36.03 -5.42
CA GLY A 384 -12.05 34.94 -6.10
C GLY A 384 -11.02 34.03 -6.78
N ARG A 385 -11.06 32.74 -6.49
CA ARG A 385 -10.23 31.74 -7.15
C ARG A 385 -11.12 30.89 -8.04
N ILE A 386 -10.97 31.06 -9.35
CA ILE A 386 -11.69 30.23 -10.32
C ILE A 386 -10.78 29.08 -10.74
N ARG A 387 -11.23 27.85 -10.49
CA ARG A 387 -10.49 26.63 -10.80
C ARG A 387 -11.21 25.87 -11.90
N ALA A 388 -10.51 25.61 -13.00
CA ALA A 388 -10.99 24.70 -14.03
C ALA A 388 -10.22 23.38 -13.95
N THR A 389 -10.95 22.27 -14.03
CA THR A 389 -10.40 20.91 -14.11
C THR A 389 -10.82 20.31 -15.45
N ALA A 390 -9.84 20.03 -16.30
CA ALA A 390 -10.03 19.29 -17.54
C ALA A 390 -9.70 17.81 -17.31
N THR A 391 -10.61 16.93 -17.70
CA THR A 391 -10.48 15.47 -17.58
C THR A 391 -10.71 14.82 -18.94
N GLY A 392 -9.79 13.99 -19.41
CA GLY A 392 -9.93 13.25 -20.66
C GLY A 392 -9.16 11.94 -20.62
N ARG A 393 -9.41 11.06 -21.59
CA ARG A 393 -8.64 9.82 -21.72
C ARG A 393 -7.44 10.05 -22.63
N PRO A 394 -6.30 9.37 -22.39
CA PRO A 394 -5.23 9.34 -23.37
C PRO A 394 -5.77 8.85 -24.72
N ALA A 395 -5.28 9.42 -25.82
CA ALA A 395 -5.53 8.88 -27.15
C ALA A 395 -5.11 7.41 -27.19
N LEU A 396 -6.08 6.50 -27.24
CA LEU A 396 -5.80 5.12 -27.60
C LEU A 396 -5.50 5.16 -29.08
N THR A 397 -4.22 5.06 -29.45
CA THR A 397 -3.87 4.81 -30.84
C THR A 397 -4.55 3.51 -31.20
N ASP A 398 -5.43 3.53 -32.21
CA ASP A 398 -6.07 2.32 -32.74
C ASP A 398 -4.97 1.36 -33.18
N LEU A 399 -4.61 0.43 -32.30
CA LEU A 399 -3.99 -0.81 -32.70
C LEU A 399 -5.09 -1.61 -33.37
N SER A 400 -5.28 -1.39 -34.66
CA SER A 400 -5.92 -2.34 -35.57
C SER A 400 -5.08 -3.63 -35.58
N CYS A 401 -5.15 -4.38 -34.49
CA CYS A 401 -4.71 -5.76 -34.44
C CYS A 401 -5.78 -6.54 -35.20
N GLU A 402 -5.53 -6.77 -36.48
CA GLU A 402 -6.23 -7.80 -37.24
C GLU A 402 -6.26 -9.08 -36.40
N THR A 403 -7.45 -9.66 -36.36
CA THR A 403 -7.76 -10.89 -35.67
C THR A 403 -6.91 -12.02 -36.25
N GLY A 404 -5.83 -12.34 -35.57
CA GLY A 404 -5.00 -13.51 -35.82
C GLY A 404 -4.55 -14.09 -34.49
N LEU A 405 -5.38 -14.93 -33.87
CA LEU A 405 -4.91 -15.89 -32.88
C LEU A 405 -3.90 -16.81 -33.58
N LEU A 406 -2.63 -16.40 -33.55
CA LEU A 406 -1.52 -17.29 -33.85
C LEU A 406 -1.42 -18.28 -32.69
N ASN A 407 -2.00 -19.46 -32.93
CA ASN A 407 -1.62 -20.66 -32.22
C ASN A 407 -0.08 -20.79 -32.23
N ALA A 408 0.46 -21.14 -31.07
CA ALA A 408 1.87 -21.49 -30.78
C ALA A 408 2.87 -20.34 -30.52
N SER A 409 3.17 -20.19 -29.22
CA SER A 409 4.49 -19.91 -28.63
C SER A 409 5.25 -18.64 -29.05
N THR A 410 5.47 -17.73 -28.09
CA THR A 410 6.81 -17.47 -27.52
C THR A 410 6.65 -16.70 -26.22
N GLY A 411 6.96 -17.35 -25.11
CA GLY A 411 7.07 -16.71 -23.80
C GLY A 411 8.23 -15.71 -23.79
N VAL A 412 8.04 -14.62 -23.04
CA VAL A 412 9.11 -13.69 -22.67
C VAL A 412 10.22 -14.49 -21.98
N LYS A 413 11.32 -14.75 -22.71
CA LYS A 413 12.50 -15.41 -22.17
C LYS A 413 13.25 -14.42 -21.28
N SER A 414 13.07 -14.56 -19.97
CA SER A 414 13.98 -14.01 -18.97
C SER A 414 15.36 -14.65 -19.12
N ARG A 415 16.44 -13.87 -18.98
CA ARG A 415 17.84 -14.34 -19.01
C ARG A 415 18.21 -15.34 -17.91
N ALA A 416 17.27 -15.74 -17.06
CA ALA A 416 17.42 -16.80 -16.06
C ALA A 416 17.24 -18.23 -16.61
N SER A 417 16.95 -18.43 -17.90
CA SER A 417 16.72 -19.74 -18.52
C SER A 417 17.79 -20.20 -19.52
N GLN A 418 19.04 -19.73 -19.39
CA GLN A 418 20.14 -20.05 -20.32
C GLN A 418 21.36 -20.73 -19.68
N ALA A 419 21.19 -21.40 -18.54
CA ALA A 419 22.25 -22.19 -17.93
C ALA A 419 21.80 -23.65 -17.71
N SER A 420 21.48 -24.35 -18.79
CA SER A 420 21.43 -25.81 -18.86
C SER A 420 21.23 -26.20 -20.33
N ASP A 421 22.33 -26.29 -21.08
CA ASP A 421 22.48 -27.11 -22.30
C ASP A 421 23.92 -26.97 -22.79
N THR A 422 24.83 -27.63 -22.05
CA THR A 422 26.15 -28.09 -22.52
C THR A 422 26.46 -29.36 -21.75
N ASP A 423 25.85 -30.46 -22.17
CA ASP A 423 26.48 -31.73 -22.59
C ASP A 423 25.41 -32.79 -22.84
#